data_AF-A0A7C6D413-F1
#
_entry.id   AF-A0A7C6D413-F1
#
_cell.length_a   1.000
_cell.length_b   1.000
_cell.length_c   1.000
_cell.angle_alpha   90.00
_cell.angle_beta   90.00
_cell.angle_gamma   90.00
#
_symmetry.space_group_name_H-M   'P 1'
#
loop_
_entity.id
_entity.type
_entity.pdbx_description
1 polymer ?
#
loop_
_entity_poly.entity_id
_entity_poly.type
_entity_poly.pdbx_seq_one_letter_code
_entity_poly.pdbx_strand_id
1 'polypeptide(L)' 'MKDAIIEFFKPYGPIAVFIVSMFPIVELRGAIPFVGAPLGIPFWLNYLLAVAGNLFPIPFILLFLRKVFDWLR' A
#
# COMPACT_ATOMS: atom_id res chain seq x y z
N MET A 1 -1.84 -9.14 -18.95
CA MET A 1 -1.92 -8.10 -17.88
C MET A 1 -1.38 -8.63 -16.56
N LYS A 2 -1.80 -9.81 -16.08
CA LYS A 2 -1.23 -10.43 -14.87
C LYS A 2 0.30 -10.63 -14.97
N ASP A 3 0.79 -11.04 -16.13
CA ASP A 3 2.23 -11.29 -16.34
C ASP A 3 3.06 -10.01 -16.30
N ALA A 4 2.53 -8.90 -16.85
CA ALA A 4 3.18 -7.58 -16.79
C ALA A 4 3.27 -7.05 -15.36
N ILE A 5 2.24 -7.28 -14.54
CA ILE A 5 2.22 -6.92 -13.12
C ILE A 5 3.27 -7.74 -12.37
N ILE A 6 3.35 -9.05 -12.63
CA ILE A 6 4.35 -9.92 -12.01
C ILE A 6 5.74 -9.45 -12.39
N GLU A 7 6.01 -9.24 -13.67
CA GLU A 7 7.32 -8.78 -14.17
C GLU A 7 7.75 -7.45 -13.55
N PHE A 8 6.80 -6.50 -13.44
CA PHE A 8 7.06 -5.20 -12.83
C PHE A 8 7.36 -5.28 -11.33
N PHE A 9 6.61 -6.10 -10.58
CA PHE A 9 6.73 -6.15 -9.12
C PHE A 9 7.74 -7.18 -8.59
N LYS A 10 8.14 -8.16 -9.42
CA LYS A 10 9.12 -9.20 -9.07
C LYS A 10 10.43 -8.67 -8.46
N PRO A 11 11.03 -7.55 -8.92
CA PRO A 11 12.25 -7.01 -8.34
C PRO A 11 12.07 -6.48 -6.91
N TYR A 12 10.86 -6.02 -6.57
CA TYR A 12 10.55 -5.38 -5.30
C TYR A 12 10.04 -6.39 -4.25
N GLY A 13 9.56 -7.55 -4.68
CA GLY A 13 9.13 -8.63 -3.81
C GLY A 13 8.02 -8.19 -2.84
N PRO A 14 8.07 -8.61 -1.55
CA PRO A 14 7.01 -8.29 -0.59
C PRO A 14 6.85 -6.80 -0.27
N ILE A 15 7.93 -6.02 -0.36
CA ILE A 15 7.90 -4.57 -0.09
C ILE A 15 6.98 -3.83 -1.07
N ALA A 16 6.79 -4.37 -2.28
CA ALA A 16 5.84 -3.82 -3.25
C ALA A 16 4.43 -3.68 -2.65
N VAL A 17 3.98 -4.68 -1.88
CA VAL A 17 2.64 -4.67 -1.26
C VAL A 17 2.51 -3.51 -0.29
N PHE A 18 3.54 -3.27 0.53
CA PHE A 18 3.59 -2.18 1.51
C PHE A 18 3.57 -0.80 0.84
N ILE A 19 4.38 -0.61 -0.20
CA ILE A 19 4.43 0.68 -0.93
C ILE A 19 3.12 0.94 -1.68
N VAL A 20 2.57 -0.08 -2.35
CA VAL A 20 1.33 0.07 -3.11
C VAL A 20 0.13 0.33 -2.19
N SER A 21 0.09 -0.27 -0.99
CA SER A 21 -1.02 -0.05 -0.04
C SER A 21 -0.98 1.31 0.67
N MET A 22 0.14 2.04 0.62
CA MET A 22 0.24 3.43 1.10
C MET A 22 -0.54 4.41 0.23
N PHE A 23 -0.73 4.11 -1.06
CA PHE A 23 -1.44 5.00 -1.95
C PHE A 23 -2.95 4.91 -1.68
N PRO A 24 -3.62 6.03 -1.34
CA PRO A 24 -5.03 6.05 -0.92
C PRO A 24 -6.02 5.68 -2.03
N ILE A 25 -5.54 5.51 -3.27
CA ILE A 25 -6.36 5.12 -4.41
C ILE A 25 -6.48 3.59 -4.52
N VAL A 26 -5.40 2.87 -4.19
CA VAL A 26 -5.28 1.42 -4.40
C VAL A 26 -5.48 0.67 -3.08
N GLU A 27 -4.83 1.14 -2.01
CA GLU A 27 -4.91 0.61 -0.65
C GLU A 27 -4.70 -0.92 -0.57
N LEU A 28 -5.20 -1.54 0.50
CA LEU A 28 -5.23 -3.00 0.69
C LEU A 28 -6.00 -3.71 -0.44
N ARG A 29 -7.04 -3.05 -0.94
CA ARG A 29 -7.98 -3.57 -1.94
C ARG A 29 -7.28 -3.92 -3.24
N GLY A 30 -6.24 -3.17 -3.61
CA GLY A 30 -5.42 -3.49 -4.77
C GLY A 30 -4.07 -4.13 -4.45
N ALA A 31 -3.43 -3.78 -3.33
CA ALA A 31 -2.14 -4.37 -2.97
C ALA A 31 -2.23 -5.89 -2.75
N ILE A 32 -3.30 -6.37 -2.10
CA ILE A 32 -3.46 -7.80 -1.81
C ILE A 32 -3.73 -8.61 -3.09
N PRO A 33 -4.75 -8.31 -3.92
CA PRO A 33 -5.08 -9.13 -5.08
C PRO A 33 -4.26 -8.82 -6.34
N PHE A 34 -3.73 -7.59 -6.51
CA PHE A 34 -2.96 -7.23 -7.71
C PHE A 34 -1.46 -7.29 -7.50
N VAL A 35 -0.93 -7.25 -6.27
CA VAL A 35 0.53 -7.34 -6.05
C VAL A 35 0.88 -8.62 -5.31
N GLY A 36 0.32 -8.84 -4.13
CA GLY A 36 0.75 -9.98 -3.30
C GLY A 36 0.26 -11.34 -3.79
N ALA A 37 -0.98 -11.46 -4.28
CA ALA A 37 -1.49 -12.72 -4.81
C ALA A 37 -0.77 -13.17 -6.10
N PRO A 38 -0.51 -12.30 -7.11
CA PRO A 38 0.24 -12.68 -8.31
C PRO A 38 1.71 -13.02 -8.04
N LEU A 39 2.32 -12.40 -7.02
CA LEU A 39 3.69 -12.70 -6.60
C LEU A 39 3.81 -13.98 -5.75
N GLY A 40 2.70 -14.67 -5.46
CA GLY A 40 2.70 -15.87 -4.63
C GLY A 40 3.10 -15.62 -3.17
N ILE A 41 2.91 -14.40 -2.67
CA ILE A 41 3.25 -14.05 -1.28
C ILE A 41 2.28 -14.78 -0.35
N PRO A 42 2.77 -15.43 0.72
CA PRO A 42 1.89 -16.09 1.67
C PRO A 42 0.91 -15.10 2.29
N PHE A 43 -0.35 -15.52 2.42
CA PHE A 43 -1.48 -14.64 2.77
C PHE A 43 -1.23 -13.80 4.03
N TRP A 44 -0.66 -14.41 5.08
CA TRP A 44 -0.37 -13.74 6.34
C TRP A 44 0.60 -12.57 6.17
N LEU A 45 1.66 -12.74 5.38
CA LEU A 45 2.67 -11.71 5.12
C LEU A 45 2.09 -10.63 4.21
N ASN A 46 1.34 -11.03 3.18
CA ASN A 46 0.67 -10.10 2.27
C ASN A 46 -0.29 -9.19 3.04
N TYR A 47 -1.11 -9.76 3.92
CA TYR A 47 -2.02 -9.01 4.78
C TYR A 47 -1.28 -8.06 5.72
N LEU A 48 -0.24 -8.53 6.41
CA LEU A 48 0.52 -7.75 7.38
C LEU A 48 1.21 -6.55 6.70
N LEU A 49 1.83 -6.75 5.55
CA LEU A 49 2.47 -5.68 4.77
C LEU A 49 1.45 -4.69 4.21
N ALA A 50 0.30 -5.18 3.71
CA ALA A 50 -0.75 -4.31 3.19
C ALA A 50 -1.34 -3.41 4.28
N VAL A 51 -1.62 -3.96 5.47
CA VAL A 51 -2.12 -3.21 6.64
C VAL A 51 -1.08 -2.21 7.13
N ALA A 52 0.17 -2.64 7.30
CA ALA A 52 1.24 -1.76 7.75
C ALA A 52 1.45 -0.58 6.78
N GLY A 53 1.40 -0.83 5.47
CA GLY A 53 1.55 0.21 4.46
C GLY A 53 0.37 1.17 4.44
N ASN A 54 -0.86 0.69 4.63
CA ASN A 54 -2.04 1.55 4.68
C ASN A 54 -2.09 2.44 5.94
N LEU A 55 -1.58 1.94 7.09
CA LEU A 55 -1.52 2.71 8.33
C LEU A 55 -0.43 3.78 8.31
N PHE A 56 0.67 3.53 7.60
CA PHE A 56 1.81 4.44 7.53
C PHE A 56 1.50 5.89 7.08
N PRO A 57 0.69 6.17 6.03
CA PRO A 57 0.36 7.52 5.62
C PRO A 57 -0.56 8.28 6.59
N ILE A 58 -1.32 7.58 7.45
CA ILE A 58 -2.36 8.18 8.30
C ILE A 58 -1.79 9.23 9.26
N PRO A 59 -0.72 8.97 10.04
CA PRO A 59 -0.10 9.99 10.89
C PRO A 59 0.31 11.25 10.12
N PHE A 60 0.87 11.11 8.92
CA PHE A 60 1.29 12.25 8.09
C PHE A 60 0.10 13.07 7.59
N ILE A 61 -0.97 12.40 7.15
CA ILE A 61 -2.21 13.05 6.73
C ILE A 61 -2.79 13.85 7.89
N LEU A 62 -2.85 13.27 9.10
CA LEU A 62 -3.38 13.95 10.29
C LEU A 62 -2.54 15.19 10.68
N LEU A 63 -1.21 15.13 10.57
CA LEU A 63 -0.33 16.27 10.83
C LEU A 63 -0.55 17.40 9.82
N PHE A 64 -0.67 17.08 8.53
CA PHE A 64 -0.96 18.06 7.49
C PHE A 64 -2.35 18.67 7.65
N LEU A 65 -3.35 17.84 7.96
CA LEU A 65 -4.73 18.26 8.08
C LEU A 65 -4.92 19.26 9.23
N ARG A 66 -4.25 19.05 10.38
CA ARG A 66 -4.25 20.03 11.48
C ARG A 66 -3.77 21.40 11.03
N LYS A 67 -2.69 21.46 10.26
CA LYS A 67 -2.13 22.72 9.76
C LYS A 67 -3.06 23.43 8.76
N VAL A 68 -3.78 22.66 7.94
CA VAL A 68 -4.83 23.19 7.05
C VAL A 68 -6.00 23.76 7.85
N PHE A 69 -6.46 23.06 8.90
CA PHE A 69 -7.52 23.54 9.78
C PHE A 69 -7.12 24.81 10.55
N ASP A 70 -5.87 24.89 11.01
CA ASP A 70 -5.35 26.10 11.66
C ASP A 70 -5.26 27.28 10.68
N TRP A 71 -5.04 27.03 9.39
CA TRP A 71 -5.03 28.08 8.35
C TRP A 71 -6.44 28.56 7.97
N LEU A 72 -7.45 27.70 8.11
CA LEU A 72 -8.86 28.03 7.83
C LEU A 72 -9.55 28.81 8.95
N ARG A 73 -8.98 28.82 10.17
CA ARG A 73 -9.44 29.63 11.30
C ARG A 73 -8.98 31.07 11.18
#